data_AF-A0A7D5L9V8-F1
#
_entry.id   AF-A0A7D5L9V8-F1
#
_cell.length_a   1.000
_cell.length_b   1.000
_cell.length_c   1.000
_cell.angle_alpha   90.00
_cell.angle_beta   90.00
_cell.angle_gamma   90.00
#
_symmetry.space_group_name_H-M   'P 1'
#
loop_
_entity.id
_entity.type
_entity.pdbx_description
1 polymer ?
#
loop_
_entity_poly.entity_id
_entity_poly.type
_entity_poly.pdbx_seq_one_letter_code
_entity_poly.pdbx_strand_id
1 'polypeptide(L)'
;MGPRPPTTAKPCRPLPPPVPEFAVDLHNHSRFFHGFVGRSTPYDPVGLRLHGLVARLRGLDALAVTNHDYAYVGDAGLPVVPGVEVSTTMGHVVVVGPDPPRRTTPGEYTPGELVDRAHDRGCAAVLAHPFRNSSARESKADFDAVELNGKNPEHDARTLQLADRRDLPVVGGSDAHYPIEVGRAYTVLEADTSDPADVADAIRAGRVSPVSNLGHAHRLIDRGYTAVHRGRRWLRAREGEASARGTAGGTRDGESSAGGNGAGESSTGGSGTRESGDE
;
A
#
# COMPACT_ATOMS: atom_id res chain seq x y z
N MET A 1 -54.66 22.26 14.54
CA MET A 1 -53.34 21.59 14.52
C MET A 1 -52.32 22.53 15.11
N GLY A 2 -51.50 22.10 16.08
CA GLY A 2 -50.33 22.86 16.52
C GLY A 2 -49.09 22.48 15.70
N PRO A 3 -48.09 23.37 15.54
CA PRO A 3 -46.82 23.02 14.90
C PRO A 3 -46.08 21.96 15.74
N ARG A 4 -45.40 21.03 15.06
CA ARG A 4 -44.52 20.07 15.75
C ARG A 4 -43.27 20.82 16.27
N PRO A 5 -42.74 20.48 17.46
CA PRO A 5 -41.48 21.04 17.92
C PRO A 5 -40.33 20.64 16.97
N PRO A 6 -39.28 21.46 16.83
CA PRO A 6 -38.13 21.13 16.00
C PRO A 6 -37.45 19.86 16.52
N THR A 7 -37.08 18.97 15.61
CA THR A 7 -36.30 17.76 15.94
C THR A 7 -34.97 18.15 16.57
N THR A 8 -34.68 17.66 17.77
CA THR A 8 -33.40 17.87 18.43
C THR A 8 -32.27 17.38 17.52
N ALA A 9 -31.30 18.26 17.23
CA ALA A 9 -30.14 17.88 16.46
C ALA A 9 -29.41 16.73 17.17
N LYS A 10 -29.07 15.66 16.43
CA LYS A 10 -28.22 14.60 16.99
C LYS A 10 -26.92 15.25 17.49
N PRO A 11 -26.46 14.96 18.72
CA PRO A 11 -25.21 15.52 19.21
C PRO A 11 -24.09 15.07 18.27
N CYS A 12 -23.27 16.02 17.82
CA CYS A 12 -22.03 15.67 17.12
C CYS A 12 -21.21 14.80 18.06
N ARG A 13 -20.93 13.55 17.65
CA ARG A 13 -19.83 12.80 18.26
C ARG A 13 -18.57 13.67 18.12
N PRO A 14 -17.75 13.82 19.18
CA PRO A 14 -16.43 14.40 18.99
C PRO A 14 -15.69 13.58 17.94
N LEU A 15 -14.89 14.25 17.11
CA LEU A 15 -13.98 13.57 16.20
C LEU A 15 -13.04 12.68 17.04
N PRO A 16 -12.63 11.50 16.53
CA PRO A 16 -11.55 10.74 17.16
C PRO A 16 -10.29 11.63 17.27
N PRO A 17 -9.41 11.38 18.25
CA PRO A 17 -8.12 12.05 18.29
C PRO A 17 -7.36 11.82 16.97
N PRO A 18 -6.48 12.74 16.55
CA PRO A 18 -5.64 12.49 15.39
C PRO A 18 -4.77 11.26 15.66
N VAL A 19 -4.78 10.30 14.73
CA VAL A 19 -3.81 9.21 14.70
C VAL A 19 -2.40 9.78 14.52
N PRO A 20 -1.36 9.16 15.11
CA PRO A 20 0.02 9.58 14.89
C PRO A 20 0.38 9.57 13.39
N GLU A 21 1.12 10.60 12.95
CA GLU A 21 1.78 10.65 11.65
C GLU A 21 3.29 10.41 11.89
N PHE A 22 3.88 9.36 11.30
CA PHE A 22 5.34 9.11 11.34
C PHE A 22 5.96 9.27 9.95
N ALA A 23 7.16 9.84 9.87
CA ALA A 23 7.93 10.04 8.64
C ALA A 23 8.96 8.91 8.44
N VAL A 24 8.78 8.08 7.41
CA VAL A 24 9.60 6.88 7.14
C VAL A 24 10.11 6.89 5.71
N ASP A 25 11.43 6.77 5.52
CA ASP A 25 12.03 6.50 4.20
C ASP A 25 11.96 5.00 3.89
N LEU A 26 11.04 4.61 3.01
CA LEU A 26 10.70 3.20 2.76
C LEU A 26 11.60 2.47 1.75
N HIS A 27 12.62 3.13 1.19
CA HIS A 27 13.57 2.50 0.27
C HIS A 27 14.99 3.02 0.49
N ASN A 28 15.83 2.19 1.11
CA ASN A 28 17.15 2.57 1.58
C ASN A 28 18.14 1.39 1.53
N HIS A 29 19.33 1.59 0.94
CA HIS A 29 20.36 0.56 0.84
C HIS A 29 21.48 0.84 1.84
N SER A 30 21.84 -0.13 2.69
CA SER A 30 22.92 0.03 3.68
C SER A 30 24.33 -0.02 3.08
N ARG A 31 24.45 -0.02 1.75
CA ARG A 31 25.70 -0.20 1.00
C ARG A 31 25.84 0.77 -0.19
N PHE A 32 27.07 1.22 -0.42
CA PHE A 32 27.40 2.13 -1.53
C PHE A 32 27.62 1.43 -2.88
N PHE A 33 27.76 0.10 -2.90
CA PHE A 33 28.26 -0.64 -4.07
C PHE A 33 27.48 -1.94 -4.35
N HIS A 34 27.09 -2.13 -5.62
CA HIS A 34 26.34 -3.31 -6.09
C HIS A 34 27.20 -4.57 -6.32
N GLY A 35 28.53 -4.51 -6.11
CA GLY A 35 29.51 -5.51 -6.58
C GLY A 35 29.39 -6.95 -6.02
N PHE A 36 28.45 -7.21 -5.12
CA PHE A 36 28.11 -8.55 -4.63
C PHE A 36 26.58 -8.69 -4.57
N VAL A 37 26.02 -9.73 -5.19
CA VAL A 37 24.57 -10.00 -5.20
C VAL A 37 24.14 -10.70 -3.92
N GLY A 38 23.01 -10.28 -3.33
CA GLY A 38 22.30 -11.03 -2.28
C GLY A 38 23.16 -11.44 -1.08
N ARG A 39 23.99 -10.55 -0.53
CA ARG A 39 24.69 -10.78 0.75
C ARG A 39 25.07 -9.48 1.45
N SER A 40 25.01 -9.50 2.78
CA SER A 40 25.57 -8.45 3.63
C SER A 40 27.10 -8.40 3.54
N THR A 41 27.66 -7.27 3.93
CA THR A 41 29.09 -6.94 3.87
C THR A 41 29.55 -6.31 5.19
N PRO A 42 30.87 -6.18 5.43
CA PRO A 42 31.39 -5.41 6.57
C PRO A 42 31.04 -3.91 6.55
N TYR A 43 30.52 -3.37 5.44
CA TYR A 43 30.13 -1.97 5.31
C TYR A 43 28.70 -1.69 5.74
N ASP A 44 27.78 -2.67 5.71
CA ASP A 44 26.37 -2.47 6.05
C ASP A 44 26.14 -1.84 7.45
N PRO A 45 26.87 -2.22 8.52
CA PRO A 45 26.75 -1.55 9.82
C PRO A 45 27.18 -0.08 9.81
N VAL A 46 28.08 0.30 8.89
CA VAL A 46 28.61 1.68 8.79
C VAL A 46 27.70 2.52 7.90
N GLY A 47 27.27 2.00 6.76
CA GLY A 47 26.31 2.66 5.87
C GLY A 47 24.98 2.91 6.59
N LEU A 48 24.44 1.90 7.27
CA LEU A 48 23.19 2.02 8.02
C LEU A 48 23.26 3.10 9.13
N ARG A 49 24.36 3.17 9.89
CA ARG A 49 24.56 4.22 10.90
C ARG A 49 24.68 5.62 10.31
N LEU A 50 25.36 5.75 9.17
CA LEU A 50 25.44 7.04 8.46
C LEU A 50 24.08 7.45 7.88
N HIS A 51 23.29 6.49 7.39
CA HIS A 51 21.96 6.75 6.84
C HIS A 51 20.98 7.14 7.94
N GLY A 52 20.98 6.44 9.07
CA GLY A 52 20.18 6.79 10.25
C GLY A 52 20.55 8.13 10.89
N LEU A 53 21.84 8.51 10.88
CA LEU A 53 22.27 9.85 11.26
C LEU A 53 21.66 10.93 10.35
N VAL A 54 21.69 10.75 9.02
CA VAL A 54 21.11 11.73 8.09
C VAL A 54 19.58 11.73 8.15
N ALA A 55 18.93 10.57 8.34
CA ALA A 55 17.50 10.45 8.55
C ALA A 55 17.03 11.31 9.73
N ARG A 56 17.69 11.18 10.89
CA ARG A 56 17.43 12.01 12.08
C ARG A 56 17.70 13.49 11.84
N LEU A 57 18.78 13.84 11.14
CA LEU A 57 19.08 15.24 10.78
C LEU A 57 18.08 15.84 9.77
N ARG A 58 17.29 15.00 9.07
CA ARG A 58 16.20 15.41 8.17
C ARG A 58 14.80 15.31 8.79
N GLY A 59 14.70 14.89 10.06
CA GLY A 59 13.43 14.77 10.77
C GLY A 59 12.60 13.55 10.37
N LEU A 60 13.25 12.45 9.98
CA LEU A 60 12.59 11.15 9.83
C LEU A 60 12.58 10.39 11.16
N ASP A 61 11.47 9.71 11.43
CA ASP A 61 11.26 8.89 12.63
C ASP A 61 11.83 7.48 12.46
N ALA A 62 11.80 6.94 11.24
CA ALA A 62 12.34 5.62 10.91
C ALA A 62 12.87 5.54 9.47
N LEU A 63 13.52 4.42 9.14
CA LEU A 63 13.84 4.04 7.76
C LEU A 63 13.59 2.54 7.55
N ALA A 64 13.31 2.14 6.31
CA ALA A 64 13.29 0.73 5.91
C ALA A 64 14.61 0.37 5.22
N VAL A 65 15.24 -0.74 5.63
CA VAL A 65 16.43 -1.25 4.93
C VAL A 65 16.01 -2.27 3.89
N THR A 66 16.24 -1.97 2.62
CA THR A 66 15.68 -2.68 1.46
C THR A 66 16.79 -3.03 0.46
N ASN A 67 17.87 -3.66 0.90
CA ASN A 67 18.97 -4.01 0.00
C ASN A 67 18.52 -4.97 -1.12
N HIS A 68 19.16 -4.90 -2.29
CA HIS A 68 18.90 -5.87 -3.36
C HIS A 68 19.12 -7.32 -2.91
N ASP A 69 18.04 -8.10 -2.87
CA ASP A 69 17.99 -9.54 -2.68
C ASP A 69 18.55 -10.09 -1.35
N TYR A 70 18.66 -9.24 -0.31
CA TYR A 70 18.82 -9.69 1.08
C TYR A 70 18.22 -8.69 2.08
N ALA A 71 17.57 -9.21 3.12
CA ALA A 71 17.17 -8.40 4.26
C ALA A 71 18.38 -8.13 5.18
N TYR A 72 18.46 -6.93 5.73
CA TYR A 72 19.46 -6.57 6.73
C TYR A 72 18.84 -5.74 7.85
N VAL A 73 19.14 -6.11 9.09
CA VAL A 73 18.71 -5.40 10.29
C VAL A 73 19.95 -5.14 11.14
N GLY A 74 20.08 -3.92 11.65
CA GLY A 74 21.21 -3.48 12.46
C GLY A 74 20.89 -2.15 13.16
N ASP A 75 21.82 -1.70 13.99
CA ASP A 75 21.71 -0.42 14.68
C ASP A 75 21.90 0.76 13.70
N ALA A 76 20.84 1.54 13.49
CA ALA A 76 20.85 2.79 12.73
C ALA A 76 20.83 4.05 13.63
N GLY A 77 20.71 3.89 14.97
CA GLY A 77 20.49 5.01 15.89
C GLY A 77 19.09 5.65 15.85
N LEU A 78 18.13 5.02 15.14
CA LEU A 78 16.67 5.26 15.10
C LEU A 78 15.97 3.92 14.75
N PRO A 79 14.63 3.80 14.88
CA PRO A 79 13.88 2.63 14.42
C PRO A 79 14.16 2.21 12.97
N VAL A 80 14.22 0.90 12.75
CA VAL A 80 14.47 0.28 11.44
C VAL A 80 13.35 -0.69 11.11
N VAL A 81 12.66 -0.44 10.00
CA VAL A 81 11.70 -1.37 9.40
C VAL A 81 12.47 -2.40 8.58
N PRO A 82 12.33 -3.71 8.83
CA PRO A 82 12.92 -4.73 7.96
C PRO A 82 12.30 -4.69 6.56
N GLY A 83 13.15 -4.83 5.54
CA GLY A 83 12.70 -4.99 4.17
C GLY A 83 13.73 -5.68 3.29
N VAL A 84 13.41 -5.75 2.00
CA VAL A 84 14.28 -6.22 0.90
C VAL A 84 13.77 -5.62 -0.41
N GLU A 85 14.66 -5.19 -1.30
CA GLU A 85 14.27 -4.92 -2.69
C GLU A 85 14.57 -6.20 -3.49
N VAL A 86 13.54 -6.87 -4.01
CA VAL A 86 13.72 -8.13 -4.73
C VAL A 86 13.81 -7.85 -6.23
N SER A 87 14.82 -8.43 -6.86
CA SER A 87 14.99 -8.39 -8.32
C SER A 87 14.09 -9.44 -8.98
N THR A 88 12.84 -9.09 -9.29
CA THR A 88 11.88 -10.00 -9.98
C THR A 88 12.21 -10.16 -11.46
N THR A 89 11.55 -11.11 -12.13
CA THR A 89 11.62 -11.29 -13.60
C THR A 89 11.19 -10.07 -14.42
N MET A 90 10.55 -9.06 -13.82
CA MET A 90 10.06 -7.85 -14.50
C MET A 90 10.65 -6.54 -13.94
N GLY A 91 11.71 -6.60 -13.13
CA GLY A 91 12.25 -5.43 -12.41
C GLY A 91 12.03 -5.52 -10.91
N HIS A 92 12.09 -4.40 -10.20
CA HIS A 92 12.20 -4.43 -8.74
C HIS A 92 10.85 -4.26 -8.02
N VAL A 93 10.75 -4.90 -6.85
CA VAL A 93 9.63 -4.77 -5.90
C VAL A 93 10.23 -4.63 -4.51
N VAL A 94 9.81 -3.61 -3.77
CA VAL A 94 10.23 -3.42 -2.37
C VAL A 94 9.24 -4.14 -1.46
N VAL A 95 9.73 -5.08 -0.66
CA VAL A 95 8.95 -5.78 0.37
C VAL A 95 9.36 -5.26 1.73
N VAL A 96 8.40 -4.77 2.53
CA VAL A 96 8.63 -4.18 3.87
C VAL A 96 7.63 -4.72 4.88
N GLY A 97 8.10 -5.04 6.10
CA GLY A 97 7.23 -5.54 7.17
C GLY A 97 7.96 -6.43 8.18
N PRO A 98 7.25 -7.32 8.91
CA PRO A 98 7.82 -8.05 10.04
C PRO A 98 8.74 -9.23 9.68
N ASP A 99 8.48 -9.97 8.60
CA ASP A 99 9.38 -11.04 8.10
C ASP A 99 9.60 -10.93 6.57
N PRO A 100 10.35 -9.92 6.08
CA PRO A 100 10.71 -9.85 4.67
C PRO A 100 11.57 -11.05 4.25
N PRO A 101 11.53 -11.48 2.97
CA PRO A 101 12.40 -12.53 2.45
C PRO A 101 13.89 -12.26 2.76
N ARG A 102 14.45 -13.08 3.66
CA ARG A 102 15.82 -12.88 4.19
C ARG A 102 16.89 -12.85 3.10
N ARG A 103 16.65 -13.59 2.00
CA ARG A 103 17.47 -13.66 0.80
C ARG A 103 16.62 -14.13 -0.36
N THR A 104 16.90 -13.63 -1.56
CA THR A 104 16.32 -14.07 -2.84
C THR A 104 17.42 -14.24 -3.88
N THR A 105 17.09 -14.88 -5.00
CA THR A 105 17.94 -14.91 -6.21
C THR A 105 17.31 -13.99 -7.26
N PRO A 106 18.09 -13.15 -7.98
CA PRO A 106 17.54 -12.33 -9.05
C PRO A 106 16.86 -13.17 -10.12
N GLY A 107 15.62 -12.81 -10.46
CA GLY A 107 14.77 -13.54 -11.40
C GLY A 107 14.08 -14.79 -10.85
N GLU A 108 14.19 -15.09 -9.55
CA GLU A 108 13.55 -16.26 -8.91
C GLU A 108 12.02 -16.18 -8.87
N TYR A 109 11.47 -14.97 -8.75
CA TYR A 109 10.03 -14.72 -8.62
C TYR A 109 9.53 -13.80 -9.75
N THR A 110 8.33 -14.08 -10.26
CA THR A 110 7.52 -13.04 -10.91
C THR A 110 6.99 -12.03 -9.87
N PRO A 111 6.53 -10.83 -10.30
CA PRO A 111 5.94 -9.89 -9.36
C PRO A 111 4.71 -10.41 -8.62
N GLY A 112 3.91 -11.30 -9.22
CA GLY A 112 2.73 -11.89 -8.58
C GLY A 112 3.10 -12.83 -7.43
N GLU A 113 3.92 -13.84 -7.73
CA GLU A 113 4.41 -14.81 -6.72
C GLU A 113 5.13 -14.13 -5.55
N LEU A 114 5.76 -12.97 -5.78
CA LEU A 114 6.38 -12.19 -4.72
C LEU A 114 5.37 -11.39 -3.87
N VAL A 115 4.31 -10.84 -4.48
CA VAL A 115 3.22 -10.16 -3.75
C VAL A 115 2.54 -11.16 -2.81
N ASP A 116 2.11 -12.32 -3.33
CA ASP A 116 1.50 -13.40 -2.54
C ASP A 116 2.41 -13.79 -1.36
N ARG A 117 3.70 -13.98 -1.65
CA ARG A 117 4.74 -14.36 -0.69
C ARG A 117 5.07 -13.29 0.34
N ALA A 118 4.80 -12.00 0.05
CA ALA A 118 4.91 -10.91 1.01
C ALA A 118 3.68 -10.84 1.92
N HIS A 119 2.48 -11.00 1.37
CA HIS A 119 1.23 -11.04 2.12
C HIS A 119 1.19 -12.22 3.11
N ASP A 120 1.66 -13.40 2.70
CA ASP A 120 1.93 -14.57 3.56
C ASP A 120 2.78 -14.26 4.81
N ARG A 121 3.58 -13.19 4.77
CA ARG A 121 4.52 -12.76 5.83
C ARG A 121 4.07 -11.51 6.56
N GLY A 122 2.85 -11.02 6.30
CA GLY A 122 2.33 -9.76 6.82
C GLY A 122 3.04 -8.51 6.28
N CYS A 123 3.91 -8.66 5.28
CA CYS A 123 4.62 -7.58 4.63
C CYS A 123 3.76 -6.92 3.55
N ALA A 124 4.07 -5.66 3.25
CA ALA A 124 3.55 -4.96 2.08
C ALA A 124 4.55 -5.07 0.91
N ALA A 125 4.03 -5.19 -0.31
CA ALA A 125 4.77 -5.26 -1.56
C ALA A 125 4.52 -4.01 -2.42
N VAL A 126 5.56 -3.19 -2.59
CA VAL A 126 5.54 -1.91 -3.28
C VAL A 126 6.17 -2.04 -4.67
N LEU A 127 5.46 -1.57 -5.69
CA LEU A 127 6.02 -1.44 -7.04
C LEU A 127 7.08 -0.32 -7.07
N ALA A 128 8.34 -0.71 -7.07
CA ALA A 128 9.48 0.20 -6.99
C ALA A 128 9.77 0.88 -8.35
N HIS A 129 10.14 2.16 -8.32
CA HIS A 129 10.58 3.00 -9.45
C HIS A 129 10.04 2.60 -10.84
N PRO A 130 8.70 2.57 -11.06
CA PRO A 130 8.04 1.84 -12.15
C PRO A 130 8.38 2.23 -13.59
N PHE A 131 9.14 3.32 -13.79
CA PHE A 131 9.55 3.82 -15.10
C PHE A 131 11.06 3.68 -15.38
N ARG A 132 11.83 3.13 -14.43
CA ARG A 132 13.28 2.95 -14.51
C ARG A 132 13.64 1.46 -14.53
N ASN A 133 14.18 0.99 -15.65
CA ASN A 133 14.70 -0.39 -15.83
C ASN A 133 13.72 -1.51 -15.40
N SER A 134 12.41 -1.22 -15.43
CA SER A 134 11.34 -2.07 -14.91
C SER A 134 10.23 -2.20 -15.96
N SER A 135 9.66 -3.39 -16.06
CA SER A 135 8.39 -3.69 -16.74
C SER A 135 7.31 -4.16 -15.76
N ALA A 136 7.58 -4.22 -14.46
CA ALA A 136 6.62 -4.68 -13.44
C ALA A 136 5.33 -3.83 -13.40
N ARG A 137 5.37 -2.58 -13.87
CA ARG A 137 4.20 -1.72 -14.16
C ARG A 137 3.23 -2.25 -15.23
N GLU A 138 3.61 -3.29 -15.98
CA GLU A 138 2.79 -4.02 -16.96
C GLU A 138 2.31 -5.37 -16.43
N SER A 139 2.85 -5.84 -15.29
CA SER A 139 2.34 -7.02 -14.59
C SER A 139 0.95 -6.77 -13.99
N LYS A 140 0.19 -7.85 -13.80
CA LYS A 140 -1.13 -7.85 -13.14
C LYS A 140 -1.03 -8.18 -11.63
N ALA A 141 0.13 -7.98 -11.01
CA ALA A 141 0.30 -8.25 -9.59
C ALA A 141 -0.41 -7.18 -8.74
N ASP A 142 -1.09 -7.63 -7.68
CA ASP A 142 -1.90 -6.80 -6.78
C ASP A 142 -1.03 -6.13 -5.70
N PHE A 143 -0.11 -5.26 -6.16
CA PHE A 143 0.76 -4.47 -5.29
C PHE A 143 -0.02 -3.59 -4.30
N ASP A 144 0.53 -3.40 -3.10
CA ASP A 144 -0.11 -2.60 -2.05
C ASP A 144 0.10 -1.09 -2.24
N ALA A 145 1.15 -0.68 -2.96
CA ALA A 145 1.44 0.70 -3.31
C ALA A 145 2.39 0.81 -4.51
N VAL A 146 2.57 2.03 -5.01
CA VAL A 146 3.59 2.38 -6.01
C VAL A 146 4.51 3.50 -5.51
N GLU A 147 5.79 3.41 -5.85
CA GLU A 147 6.84 4.31 -5.37
C GLU A 147 7.02 5.57 -6.24
N LEU A 148 6.97 6.75 -5.58
CA LEU A 148 7.68 7.96 -6.00
C LEU A 148 9.13 7.90 -5.49
N ASN A 149 10.08 7.97 -6.42
CA ASN A 149 11.46 7.61 -6.16
C ASN A 149 12.36 8.84 -6.10
N GLY A 150 12.96 9.11 -4.93
CA GLY A 150 13.76 10.31 -4.66
C GLY A 150 15.04 10.49 -5.49
N LYS A 151 15.36 9.53 -6.36
CA LYS A 151 16.51 9.52 -7.28
C LYS A 151 16.11 9.86 -8.72
N ASN A 152 14.83 9.73 -9.07
CA ASN A 152 14.29 9.90 -10.44
C ASN A 152 12.95 10.70 -10.45
N PRO A 153 12.92 11.94 -9.89
CA PRO A 153 11.72 12.77 -9.80
C PRO A 153 11.12 13.14 -11.17
N GLU A 154 11.89 13.07 -12.25
CA GLU A 154 11.43 13.21 -13.63
C GLU A 154 10.42 12.14 -14.08
N HIS A 155 10.12 11.16 -13.20
CA HIS A 155 9.06 10.16 -13.41
C HIS A 155 7.82 10.37 -12.53
N ASP A 156 7.85 11.27 -11.54
CA ASP A 156 6.78 11.43 -10.54
C ASP A 156 5.39 11.64 -11.16
N ALA A 157 5.29 12.51 -12.18
CA ALA A 157 4.04 12.74 -12.89
C ALA A 157 3.49 11.49 -13.61
N ARG A 158 4.36 10.56 -14.06
CA ARG A 158 3.96 9.29 -14.67
C ARG A 158 3.59 8.26 -13.61
N THR A 159 4.29 8.24 -12.47
CA THR A 159 3.98 7.41 -11.30
C THR A 159 2.61 7.76 -10.73
N LEU A 160 2.30 9.04 -10.52
CA LEU A 160 0.98 9.48 -10.05
C LEU A 160 -0.15 9.08 -11.01
N GLN A 161 0.08 9.17 -12.32
CA GLN A 161 -0.88 8.68 -13.33
C GLN A 161 -1.00 7.15 -13.34
N LEU A 162 0.06 6.40 -13.03
CA LEU A 162 0.02 4.94 -12.91
C LEU A 162 -0.75 4.51 -11.64
N ALA A 163 -0.58 5.24 -10.55
CA ALA A 163 -1.28 5.02 -9.29
C ALA A 163 -2.80 5.18 -9.46
N ASP A 164 -3.27 6.33 -9.96
CA ASP A 164 -4.70 6.61 -10.12
C ASP A 164 -5.37 5.67 -11.13
N ARG A 165 -4.67 5.25 -12.20
CA ARG A 165 -5.16 4.21 -13.14
C ARG A 165 -5.25 2.79 -12.55
N ARG A 166 -4.61 2.54 -11.40
CA ARG A 166 -4.63 1.24 -10.69
C ARG A 166 -5.31 1.32 -9.32
N ASP A 167 -5.87 2.48 -8.97
CA ASP A 167 -6.36 2.85 -7.62
C ASP A 167 -5.37 2.59 -6.46
N LEU A 168 -4.05 2.59 -6.76
CA LEU A 168 -3.03 2.25 -5.77
C LEU A 168 -2.66 3.44 -4.87
N PRO A 169 -2.41 3.18 -3.57
CA PRO A 169 -1.67 4.09 -2.70
C PRO A 169 -0.31 4.47 -3.29
N VAL A 170 0.18 5.65 -2.92
CA VAL A 170 1.50 6.14 -3.34
C VAL A 170 2.37 6.34 -2.11
N VAL A 171 3.59 5.80 -2.17
CA VAL A 171 4.62 5.93 -1.13
C VAL A 171 5.85 6.64 -1.69
N GLY A 172 6.59 7.32 -0.83
CA GLY A 172 7.89 7.89 -1.15
C GLY A 172 9.02 7.05 -0.57
N GLY A 173 10.04 6.77 -1.39
CA GLY A 173 11.28 6.11 -1.00
C GLY A 173 12.46 6.79 -1.67
N SER A 174 13.57 6.98 -0.96
CA SER A 174 14.70 7.74 -1.49
C SER A 174 15.57 6.98 -2.49
N ASP A 175 15.58 5.64 -2.41
CA ASP A 175 16.58 4.78 -3.09
C ASP A 175 18.01 5.24 -2.78
N ALA A 176 18.21 5.68 -1.53
CA ALA A 176 19.49 6.16 -1.06
C ALA A 176 20.50 5.02 -1.04
N HIS A 177 21.55 5.18 -1.83
CA HIS A 177 22.77 4.39 -1.72
C HIS A 177 23.81 5.14 -0.91
N TYR A 178 23.80 6.48 -0.94
CA TYR A 178 24.70 7.34 -0.17
C TYR A 178 23.95 8.17 0.90
N PRO A 179 24.61 8.62 1.98
CA PRO A 179 23.90 9.24 3.11
C PRO A 179 23.23 10.57 2.73
N ILE A 180 23.78 11.29 1.75
CA ILE A 180 23.24 12.55 1.23
C ILE A 180 21.87 12.40 0.54
N GLU A 181 21.47 11.17 0.21
CA GLU A 181 20.26 10.85 -0.55
C GLU A 181 19.06 10.50 0.34
N VAL A 182 19.30 10.03 1.57
CA VAL A 182 18.29 9.54 2.53
C VAL A 182 17.18 10.56 2.75
N GLY A 183 15.92 10.17 2.56
CA GLY A 183 14.78 11.10 2.67
C GLY A 183 14.71 12.19 1.59
N ARG A 184 15.33 12.01 0.41
CA ARG A 184 15.00 12.81 -0.80
C ARG A 184 13.55 12.62 -1.21
N ALA A 185 13.03 11.41 -1.06
CA ALA A 185 11.60 11.14 -0.93
C ALA A 185 11.40 10.25 0.30
N TYR A 186 10.23 10.33 0.92
CA TYR A 186 9.83 9.52 2.08
C TYR A 186 8.30 9.45 2.17
N THR A 187 7.78 8.65 3.10
CA THR A 187 6.35 8.46 3.34
C THR A 187 5.97 8.98 4.72
N VAL A 188 4.91 9.78 4.80
CA VAL A 188 4.20 10.04 6.06
C VAL A 188 3.08 9.01 6.17
N LEU A 189 3.05 8.23 7.25
CA LEU A 189 2.07 7.17 7.47
C LEU A 189 1.26 7.38 8.76
N GLU A 190 -0.06 7.18 8.63
CA GLU A 190 -1.06 7.32 9.70
C GLU A 190 -1.20 5.96 10.41
N ALA A 191 -0.52 5.79 11.55
CA ALA A 191 -0.36 4.51 12.25
C ALA A 191 -0.27 4.70 13.78
N ASP A 192 -0.51 3.66 14.56
CA ASP A 192 -0.41 3.74 16.03
C ASP A 192 1.05 3.71 16.51
N THR A 193 1.92 2.95 15.83
CA THR A 193 3.37 2.91 16.05
C THR A 193 4.16 2.97 14.75
N SER A 194 5.50 2.93 14.84
CA SER A 194 6.41 2.70 13.72
C SER A 194 6.90 1.24 13.63
N ASP A 195 6.24 0.30 14.31
CA ASP A 195 6.58 -1.12 14.24
C ASP A 195 6.32 -1.69 12.83
N PRO A 196 7.06 -2.73 12.38
CA PRO A 196 6.99 -3.17 10.99
C PRO A 196 5.64 -3.70 10.53
N ALA A 197 4.81 -4.22 11.46
CA ALA A 197 3.45 -4.65 11.16
C ALA A 197 2.54 -3.44 10.87
N ASP A 198 2.52 -2.46 11.76
CA ASP A 198 1.75 -1.21 11.61
C ASP A 198 2.11 -0.45 10.33
N VAL A 199 3.41 -0.43 9.97
CA VAL A 199 3.89 0.16 8.71
C VAL A 199 3.34 -0.59 7.50
N ALA A 200 3.39 -1.93 7.50
CA ALA A 200 2.83 -2.74 6.41
C ALA A 200 1.29 -2.62 6.32
N ASP A 201 0.58 -2.57 7.45
CA ASP A 201 -0.86 -2.34 7.50
C ASP A 201 -1.25 -0.92 7.06
N ALA A 202 -0.45 0.10 7.38
CA ALA A 202 -0.70 1.47 6.94
C ALA A 202 -0.54 1.63 5.41
N ILE A 203 0.47 0.96 4.82
CA ILE A 203 0.64 0.89 3.36
C ILE A 203 -0.57 0.19 2.73
N ARG A 204 -0.89 -1.04 3.18
CA ARG A 204 -2.02 -1.85 2.68
C ARG A 204 -3.38 -1.15 2.82
N ALA A 205 -3.58 -0.36 3.88
CA ALA A 205 -4.80 0.40 4.10
C ALA A 205 -4.85 1.77 3.38
N GLY A 206 -3.85 2.14 2.58
CA GLY A 206 -3.77 3.45 1.92
C GLY A 206 -3.66 4.64 2.89
N ARG A 207 -3.23 4.38 4.12
CA ARG A 207 -2.99 5.36 5.22
C ARG A 207 -1.61 6.03 5.07
N VAL A 208 -1.20 6.27 3.83
CA VAL A 208 0.11 6.80 3.44
C VAL A 208 -0.04 8.11 2.68
N SER A 209 0.97 8.97 2.77
CA SER A 209 1.11 10.19 1.96
C SER A 209 2.60 10.33 1.57
N PRO A 210 2.93 10.41 0.27
CA PRO A 210 4.32 10.58 -0.16
C PRO A 210 4.77 12.03 0.01
N VAL A 211 6.07 12.23 0.25
CA VAL A 211 6.71 13.55 0.28
C VAL A 211 8.02 13.49 -0.52
N SER A 212 8.18 14.40 -1.48
CA SER A 212 9.38 14.54 -2.33
C SER A 212 10.12 15.82 -1.93
N ASN A 213 11.17 15.67 -1.11
CA ASN A 213 11.94 16.73 -0.46
C ASN A 213 12.94 17.44 -1.41
N LEU A 214 12.54 17.65 -2.66
CA LEU A 214 13.37 18.12 -3.77
C LEU A 214 13.12 19.60 -4.07
N GLY A 215 13.45 20.44 -3.08
CA GLY A 215 13.43 21.90 -3.20
C GLY A 215 12.05 22.54 -3.13
N HIS A 216 11.94 23.80 -3.53
CA HIS A 216 10.73 24.61 -3.31
C HIS A 216 9.57 24.31 -4.27
N ALA A 217 9.85 23.92 -5.51
CA ALA A 217 8.83 23.65 -6.52
C ALA A 217 7.98 22.42 -6.15
N HIS A 218 8.61 21.34 -5.66
CA HIS A 218 7.92 20.09 -5.36
C HIS A 218 6.90 20.21 -4.23
N ARG A 219 7.21 21.01 -3.19
CA ARG A 219 6.32 21.26 -2.04
C ARG A 219 4.91 21.77 -2.43
N LEU A 220 4.75 22.35 -3.62
CA LEU A 220 3.44 22.78 -4.13
C LEU A 220 2.62 21.61 -4.71
N ILE A 221 3.29 20.67 -5.39
CA ILE A 221 2.69 19.44 -5.91
C ILE A 221 2.27 18.55 -4.75
N ASP A 222 3.19 18.29 -3.81
CA ASP A 222 2.97 17.47 -2.62
C ASP A 222 1.78 17.99 -1.79
N ARG A 223 1.66 19.31 -1.59
CA ARG A 223 0.53 19.94 -0.89
C ARG A 223 -0.79 19.78 -1.62
N GLY A 224 -0.81 19.96 -2.94
CA GLY A 224 -2.02 19.78 -3.75
C GLY A 224 -2.51 18.33 -3.73
N TYR A 225 -1.60 17.38 -3.97
CA TYR A 225 -1.89 15.95 -3.98
C TYR A 225 -2.35 15.45 -2.60
N THR A 226 -1.63 15.83 -1.54
CA THR A 226 -1.99 15.46 -0.15
C THR A 226 -3.37 16.00 0.25
N ALA A 227 -3.72 17.24 -0.13
CA ALA A 227 -5.03 17.80 0.15
C ALA A 227 -6.16 17.03 -0.57
N VAL A 228 -5.97 16.69 -1.85
CA VAL A 228 -6.93 15.88 -2.62
C VAL A 228 -7.08 14.47 -2.02
N HIS A 229 -5.98 13.84 -1.60
CA HIS A 229 -6.03 12.48 -1.05
C HIS A 229 -6.58 12.41 0.38
N ARG A 230 -6.34 13.40 1.26
CA ARG A 230 -7.08 13.52 2.53
C ARG A 230 -8.59 13.68 2.28
N GLY A 231 -8.98 14.41 1.22
CA GLY A 231 -10.37 14.50 0.75
C GLY A 231 -10.95 13.15 0.27
N ARG A 232 -10.23 12.40 -0.58
CA ARG A 232 -10.65 11.07 -1.05
C ARG A 232 -10.74 10.04 0.10
N ARG A 233 -9.81 10.06 1.06
CA ARG A 233 -9.88 9.23 2.29
C ARG A 233 -11.16 9.52 3.10
N TRP A 234 -11.50 10.80 3.32
CA TRP A 234 -12.71 11.20 4.06
C TRP A 234 -14.01 10.77 3.36
N LEU A 235 -14.07 10.81 2.03
CA LEU A 235 -15.22 10.34 1.26
C LEU A 235 -15.39 8.81 1.38
N ARG A 236 -14.35 8.03 1.10
CA ARG A 236 -14.41 6.55 1.21
C ARG A 236 -14.77 6.07 2.61
N ALA A 237 -14.28 6.72 3.66
CA ALA A 237 -14.65 6.41 5.04
C ALA A 237 -16.15 6.61 5.31
N ARG A 238 -16.75 7.66 4.74
CA ARG A 238 -18.20 7.93 4.86
C ARG A 238 -19.05 6.97 4.04
N GLU A 239 -18.57 6.53 2.89
CA GLU A 239 -19.21 5.52 2.04
C GLU A 239 -19.21 4.15 2.74
N GLY A 240 -18.09 3.77 3.37
CA GLY A 240 -18.00 2.58 4.23
C GLY A 240 -18.95 2.64 5.43
N GLU A 241 -18.98 3.75 6.18
CA GLU A 241 -19.95 3.94 7.27
C GLU A 241 -21.41 3.90 6.79
N ALA A 242 -21.70 4.43 5.60
CA ALA A 242 -23.06 4.43 5.05
C ALA A 242 -23.48 3.01 4.62
N SER A 243 -22.59 2.27 3.96
CA SER A 243 -22.82 0.88 3.55
C SER A 243 -23.07 -0.03 4.75
N ALA A 244 -22.22 0.04 5.78
CA ALA A 244 -22.37 -0.72 7.02
C ALA A 244 -23.65 -0.38 7.82
N ARG A 245 -24.20 0.82 7.64
CA ARG A 245 -25.51 1.21 8.21
C ARG A 245 -26.70 0.79 7.34
N GLY A 246 -26.48 0.57 6.04
CA GLY A 246 -27.50 0.05 5.13
C GLY A 246 -27.78 -1.44 5.34
N THR A 247 -26.72 -2.25 5.49
CA THR A 247 -26.84 -3.71 5.71
C THR A 247 -27.49 -4.06 7.05
N ALA A 248 -27.29 -3.25 8.09
CA ALA A 248 -27.88 -3.45 9.42
C ALA A 248 -29.39 -3.13 9.51
N GLY A 249 -30.03 -2.61 8.46
CA GLY A 249 -31.45 -2.26 8.45
C GLY A 249 -32.40 -3.35 7.88
N GLY A 250 -31.87 -4.56 7.62
CA GLY A 250 -32.47 -5.55 6.72
C GLY A 250 -33.47 -6.56 7.31
N THR A 251 -34.08 -6.32 8.48
CA THR A 251 -35.14 -7.21 9.02
C THR A 251 -36.52 -6.57 8.93
N ARG A 252 -37.46 -7.29 8.29
CA ARG A 252 -38.90 -7.02 8.35
C ARG A 252 -39.67 -8.33 8.38
N ASP A 253 -40.24 -8.63 9.54
CA ASP A 253 -41.25 -9.64 9.71
C ASP A 253 -42.54 -9.24 8.96
N GLY A 254 -43.31 -10.23 8.48
CA GLY A 254 -44.49 -9.96 7.65
C GLY A 254 -45.23 -11.25 7.26
N GLU A 255 -45.94 -11.85 8.21
CA GLU A 255 -46.68 -13.10 8.03
C GLU A 255 -48.20 -12.86 7.87
N SER A 256 -48.92 -13.83 7.28
CA SER A 256 -50.39 -13.93 7.11
C SER A 256 -51.04 -12.95 6.12
N SER A 257 -52.14 -13.26 5.40
CA SER A 257 -52.78 -14.55 5.03
C SER A 257 -53.88 -14.30 3.96
N ALA A 258 -54.47 -15.38 3.41
CA ALA A 258 -55.60 -15.41 2.44
C ALA A 258 -55.34 -14.84 1.02
N GLY A 259 -55.91 -15.39 -0.06
CA GLY A 259 -56.69 -16.64 -0.21
C GLY A 259 -57.59 -16.63 -1.46
N GLY A 260 -57.71 -17.74 -2.19
CA GLY A 260 -58.64 -17.87 -3.34
C GLY A 260 -58.25 -18.94 -4.37
N ASN A 261 -59.23 -19.74 -4.80
CA ASN A 261 -59.04 -20.89 -5.72
C ASN A 261 -58.82 -20.50 -7.20
N GLY A 262 -58.13 -21.35 -7.95
CA GLY A 262 -58.16 -21.44 -9.42
C GLY A 262 -57.66 -22.82 -9.86
N ALA A 263 -58.33 -23.47 -10.81
CA ALA A 263 -58.06 -24.86 -11.20
C ALA A 263 -57.84 -25.05 -12.71
N GLY A 264 -57.17 -26.15 -13.07
CA GLY A 264 -56.76 -26.57 -14.43
C GLY A 264 -55.37 -27.20 -14.33
N GLU A 265 -55.08 -28.45 -14.75
CA GLU A 265 -55.36 -29.13 -16.03
C GLU A 265 -54.69 -28.43 -17.24
N SER A 266 -53.92 -29.12 -18.11
CA SER A 266 -53.43 -30.51 -18.05
C SER A 266 -52.31 -30.79 -19.08
N SER A 267 -51.60 -31.92 -18.89
CA SER A 267 -51.07 -32.81 -19.95
C SER A 267 -49.83 -32.44 -20.82
N THR A 268 -49.00 -33.47 -21.07
CA THR A 268 -48.07 -33.69 -22.22
C THR A 268 -46.88 -32.73 -22.49
N GLY A 269 -45.75 -33.18 -23.05
CA GLY A 269 -45.29 -34.58 -23.28
C GLY A 269 -44.22 -34.74 -24.39
N GLY A 270 -43.19 -35.58 -24.16
CA GLY A 270 -42.09 -35.88 -25.11
C GLY A 270 -41.08 -34.73 -25.33
N SER A 271 -39.92 -34.90 -25.95
CA SER A 271 -39.06 -36.05 -26.34
C SER A 271 -37.63 -35.49 -26.60
N GLY A 272 -36.53 -36.23 -26.81
CA GLY A 272 -36.33 -37.69 -26.82
C GLY A 272 -35.26 -38.20 -27.81
N THR A 273 -34.11 -37.53 -27.97
CA THR A 273 -32.88 -38.03 -28.64
C THR A 273 -31.65 -37.58 -27.82
N ARG A 274 -30.49 -38.27 -27.69
CA ARG A 274 -29.82 -39.44 -28.32
C ARG A 274 -29.08 -39.22 -29.66
N GLU A 275 -27.85 -38.75 -29.52
CA GLU A 275 -26.69 -38.92 -30.42
C GLU A 275 -25.43 -38.98 -29.50
N SER A 276 -24.45 -39.88 -29.49
CA SER A 276 -23.92 -41.03 -30.28
C SER A 276 -22.90 -40.74 -31.38
N GLY A 277 -21.68 -41.30 -31.22
CA GLY A 277 -20.49 -41.15 -32.07
C GLY A 277 -19.40 -40.33 -31.34
N ASP A 278 -18.28 -40.87 -30.85
CA ASP A 278 -17.20 -41.69 -31.45
C ASP A 278 -16.12 -40.84 -32.18
N GLU A 279 -15.08 -40.40 -31.45
CA GLU A 279 -13.65 -40.79 -31.61
C GLU A 279 -12.79 -40.17 -30.49
#